data_AF-A0A7W0G5A6-F1
#
_entry.id   AF-A0A7W0G5A6-F1
#
_cell.length_a   1.000
_cell.length_b   1.000
_cell.length_c   1.000
_cell.angle_alpha   90.00
_cell.angle_beta   90.00
_cell.angle_gamma   90.00
#
_symmetry.space_group_name_H-M   'P 1'
#
loop_
_entity.id
_entity.type
_entity.pdbx_description
1 polymer ?
#
loop_
_entity_poly.entity_id
_entity_poly.type
_entity_poly.pdbx_seq_one_letter_code
_entity_poly.pdbx_strand_id
1 'polypeptide(L)'
;MPTPRKYESGADRQRAYRARQAGARHAELQAKGLPATASIASMPGNARWEAMRRRADALIDLMLNEMRAYADERSEAWQESDKGELFEERISLVEAAKEALDEIP
;
A
#
# COMPACT_ATOMS: atom_id res chain seq x y z
N MET A 1 -19.66 45.16 12.47
CA MET A 1 -18.55 44.91 11.52
C MET A 1 -18.78 43.55 10.86
N PRO A 2 -18.86 43.44 9.53
CA PRO A 2 -18.96 42.14 8.86
C PRO A 2 -17.61 41.42 8.94
N THR A 3 -17.60 40.17 9.39
CA THR A 3 -16.39 39.36 9.46
C THR A 3 -15.97 38.95 8.04
N PRO A 4 -14.70 39.14 7.63
CA PRO A 4 -14.26 38.78 6.29
C PRO A 4 -14.40 37.28 6.03
N ARG A 5 -14.86 36.92 4.82
CA ARG A 5 -15.07 35.53 4.43
C ARG A 5 -13.73 34.80 4.33
N LYS A 6 -13.58 33.77 5.18
CA LYS A 6 -12.37 32.92 5.27
C LYS A 6 -12.10 32.07 4.02
N TYR A 7 -13.09 31.88 3.15
CA TYR A 7 -13.00 31.07 1.93
C TYR A 7 -13.68 31.79 0.78
N GLU A 8 -13.02 31.81 -0.37
CA GLU A 8 -13.50 32.44 -1.61
C GLU A 8 -14.75 31.72 -2.14
N SER A 9 -14.72 30.38 -2.19
CA SER A 9 -15.87 29.58 -2.64
C SER A 9 -16.28 28.49 -1.64
N GLY A 10 -17.48 27.93 -1.86
CA GLY A 10 -17.95 26.75 -1.13
C GLY A 10 -17.06 25.52 -1.37
N ALA A 11 -16.49 25.38 -2.56
CA ALA A 11 -15.55 24.31 -2.88
C ALA A 11 -14.25 24.42 -2.07
N ASP A 12 -13.74 25.64 -1.88
CA ASP A 12 -12.53 25.89 -1.08
C ASP A 12 -12.77 25.62 0.40
N ARG A 13 -13.97 25.95 0.89
CA ARG A 13 -14.38 25.59 2.24
C ARG A 13 -14.39 24.06 2.43
N GLN A 14 -14.92 23.30 1.48
CA GLN A 14 -14.94 21.84 1.54
C GLN A 14 -13.53 21.24 1.42
N ARG A 15 -12.70 21.77 0.52
CA ARG A 15 -11.29 21.37 0.35
C ARG A 15 -10.50 21.56 1.64
N ALA A 16 -10.63 22.74 2.25
CA ALA A 16 -9.99 23.05 3.53
C ALA A 16 -10.52 22.17 4.68
N TYR A 17 -11.81 21.82 4.66
CA TYR A 17 -12.38 20.89 5.64
C TYR A 17 -11.83 19.47 5.49
N ARG A 18 -11.75 18.93 4.26
CA ARG A 18 -11.16 17.61 3.98
C ARG A 18 -9.68 17.56 4.36
N ALA A 19 -8.93 18.63 4.08
CA ALA A 19 -7.53 18.75 4.46
C ALA A 19 -7.33 18.73 5.98
N ARG A 20 -8.17 19.47 6.74
CA ARG A 20 -8.14 19.43 8.21
C ARG A 20 -8.45 18.05 8.77
N GLN A 21 -9.47 17.37 8.25
CA GLN A 21 -9.78 16.00 8.66
C GLN A 21 -8.66 15.02 8.33
N ALA A 22 -7.99 15.17 7.18
CA ALA A 22 -6.84 14.33 6.84
C ALA A 22 -5.66 14.55 7.81
N GLY A 23 -5.35 15.81 8.13
CA GLY A 23 -4.28 16.15 9.07
C GLY A 23 -4.53 15.65 10.50
N ALA A 24 -5.76 15.80 11.01
CA ALA A 24 -6.14 15.31 12.34
C ALA A 24 -6.00 13.78 12.44
N ARG A 25 -6.41 13.06 11.40
CA ARG A 25 -6.29 11.59 11.33
C ARG A 25 -4.84 11.13 11.25
N HIS A 26 -3.99 11.85 10.52
CA HIS A 26 -2.55 11.53 10.45
C HIS A 26 -1.88 11.72 11.83
N ALA A 27 -2.24 12.77 12.56
CA ALA A 27 -1.71 13.04 13.90
C ALA A 27 -2.12 11.97 14.94
N GLU A 28 -3.37 11.50 14.89
CA GLU A 28 -3.84 10.40 15.77
C GLU A 28 -3.14 9.06 15.51
N LEU A 29 -2.76 8.78 14.25
CA LEU A 29 -2.10 7.54 13.88
C LEU A 29 -0.60 7.53 14.25
N GLN A 30 0.08 8.67 14.11
CA GLN A 30 1.47 8.84 14.54
C GLN A 30 1.64 8.70 16.06
N ALA A 31 0.65 9.16 16.84
CA ALA A 31 0.67 9.05 18.30
C ALA A 31 0.63 7.59 18.82
N LYS A 32 0.26 6.61 17.99
CA LYS A 32 0.13 5.19 18.38
C LYS A 32 1.32 4.30 17.98
N GLY A 33 2.37 4.85 17.36
CA GLY A 33 3.60 4.11 17.01
C GLY A 33 3.42 2.98 15.98
N LEU A 34 2.29 2.92 15.29
CA LEU A 34 1.98 1.92 14.27
C LEU A 34 2.02 2.59 12.88
N PRO A 35 2.49 1.89 11.83
CA PRO A 35 2.31 2.37 10.46
C PRO A 35 0.81 2.59 10.21
N ALA A 36 0.48 3.75 9.63
CA ALA A 36 -0.88 4.24 9.44
C ALA A 36 -1.74 3.30 8.58
N THR A 37 -2.26 2.24 9.17
CA THR A 37 -3.35 1.46 8.61
C THR A 37 -4.60 2.32 8.74
N ALA A 38 -4.90 3.10 7.70
CA ALA A 38 -6.15 3.85 7.64
C ALA A 38 -7.29 2.94 8.10
N SER A 39 -8.05 3.33 9.12
CA SER A 39 -9.29 2.64 9.49
C SER A 39 -10.18 2.68 8.26
N ILE A 40 -10.25 1.53 7.59
CA ILE A 40 -10.91 1.37 6.30
C ILE A 40 -12.44 1.49 6.44
N ALA A 41 -12.94 1.73 7.67
CA ALA A 41 -14.36 1.80 8.00
C ALA A 41 -15.07 3.09 7.53
N SER A 42 -14.34 4.16 7.17
CA SER A 42 -14.95 5.44 6.77
C SER A 42 -14.82 5.79 5.29
N MET A 43 -14.20 4.94 4.47
CA MET A 43 -14.05 5.15 3.02
C MET A 43 -15.20 4.49 2.25
N PRO A 44 -15.71 5.12 1.17
CA PRO A 44 -16.60 4.45 0.22
C PRO A 44 -15.96 3.15 -0.31
N GLY A 45 -16.77 2.12 -0.56
CA GLY A 45 -16.32 0.76 -0.89
C GLY A 45 -15.20 0.71 -1.93
N ASN A 46 -15.40 1.37 -3.08
CA ASN A 46 -14.42 1.37 -4.18
C ASN A 46 -13.07 1.99 -3.77
N ALA A 47 -13.09 3.13 -3.08
CA ALA A 47 -11.85 3.78 -2.61
C ALA A 47 -11.13 2.93 -1.55
N ARG A 48 -11.90 2.20 -0.74
CA ARG A 48 -11.40 1.24 0.24
C ARG A 48 -10.73 0.05 -0.45
N TRP A 49 -11.37 -0.56 -1.44
CA TRP A 49 -10.82 -1.71 -2.16
C TRP A 49 -9.59 -1.34 -2.96
N GLU A 50 -9.61 -0.17 -3.63
CA GLU A 50 -8.44 0.34 -4.36
C GLU A 50 -7.24 0.61 -3.43
N ALA A 51 -7.50 1.10 -2.20
CA ALA A 51 -6.44 1.25 -1.20
C ALA A 51 -5.92 -0.10 -0.67
N MET A 52 -6.78 -1.13 -0.57
CA MET A 52 -6.36 -2.49 -0.21
C MET A 52 -5.53 -3.12 -1.33
N ARG A 53 -5.95 -2.98 -2.59
CA ARG A 53 -5.25 -3.47 -3.78
C ARG A 53 -3.84 -2.89 -3.86
N ARG A 54 -3.70 -1.57 -3.79
CA ARG A 54 -2.38 -0.90 -3.78
C ARG A 54 -1.47 -1.32 -2.62
N ARG A 55 -2.04 -1.67 -1.47
CA ARG A 55 -1.25 -2.18 -0.33
C ARG A 55 -0.80 -3.62 -0.56
N ALA A 56 -1.69 -4.46 -1.07
CA ALA A 56 -1.34 -5.83 -1.43
C ALA A 56 -0.25 -5.84 -2.50
N ASP A 57 -0.37 -4.97 -3.50
CA ASP A 57 0.62 -4.80 -4.56
C ASP A 57 2.01 -4.45 -4.00
N ALA A 58 2.10 -3.41 -3.18
CA ALA A 58 3.35 -3.01 -2.53
C ALA A 58 3.95 -4.10 -1.62
N LEU A 59 3.11 -4.91 -0.96
CA LEU A 59 3.56 -6.02 -0.12
C LEU A 59 4.10 -7.19 -0.96
N ILE A 60 3.45 -7.49 -2.08
CA ILE A 60 3.92 -8.54 -3.01
C ILE A 60 5.23 -8.12 -3.65
N ASP A 61 5.37 -6.86 -4.06
CA ASP A 61 6.65 -6.33 -4.58
C ASP A 61 7.78 -6.44 -3.58
N LEU A 62 7.52 -6.07 -2.32
CA LEU A 62 8.50 -6.23 -1.25
C LEU A 62 8.92 -7.69 -1.09
N MET A 63 7.95 -8.61 -1.04
CA MET A 63 8.20 -10.04 -0.92
C MET A 63 9.03 -10.57 -2.10
N LEU A 64 8.72 -10.20 -3.34
CA LEU A 64 9.49 -10.60 -4.52
C LEU A 64 10.94 -10.11 -4.46
N ASN A 65 11.14 -8.85 -4.05
CA ASN A 65 12.48 -8.30 -3.89
C ASN A 65 13.28 -9.05 -2.82
N GLU A 66 12.66 -9.37 -1.68
CA GLU A 66 13.30 -10.15 -0.61
C GLU A 66 13.61 -11.59 -1.05
N MET A 67 12.70 -12.24 -1.78
CA MET A 67 12.92 -13.60 -2.28
C MET A 67 14.07 -13.65 -3.28
N ARG A 68 14.12 -12.72 -4.24
CA ARG A 68 15.22 -12.65 -5.23
C ARG A 68 16.56 -12.36 -4.55
N ALA A 69 16.61 -11.37 -3.65
CA ALA A 69 17.82 -11.09 -2.88
C ALA A 69 18.30 -12.31 -2.08
N TYR A 70 17.37 -13.04 -1.46
CA TYR A 70 17.70 -14.29 -0.78
C TYR A 70 18.28 -15.34 -1.71
N ALA A 71 17.74 -15.50 -2.93
CA ALA A 71 18.28 -16.44 -3.92
C ALA A 71 19.66 -16.01 -4.42
N ASP A 72 19.85 -14.71 -4.67
CA ASP A 72 21.12 -14.13 -5.14
C ASP A 72 22.26 -14.30 -4.14
N GLU A 73 21.97 -14.24 -2.83
CA GLU A 73 22.96 -14.45 -1.77
C GLU A 73 23.34 -15.93 -1.57
N ARG A 74 22.66 -16.87 -2.23
CA ARG A 74 22.94 -18.30 -2.11
C ARG A 74 24.10 -18.72 -2.99
N SER A 75 24.77 -19.79 -2.58
CA SER A 75 25.83 -20.42 -3.39
C SER A 75 25.26 -21.06 -4.65
N GLU A 76 26.06 -21.13 -5.71
CA GLU A 76 25.73 -21.84 -6.97
C GLU A 76 25.22 -23.28 -6.71
N ALA A 77 25.91 -24.04 -5.85
CA ALA A 77 25.49 -25.41 -5.51
C ALA A 77 24.10 -25.51 -4.84
N TRP A 78 23.62 -24.42 -4.24
CA TRP A 78 22.25 -24.37 -3.70
C TRP A 78 21.26 -23.98 -4.80
N GLN A 79 21.61 -23.01 -5.65
CA GLN A 79 20.78 -22.54 -6.76
C GLN A 79 20.54 -23.66 -7.79
N GLU A 80 21.56 -24.46 -8.09
CA GLU A 80 21.48 -25.61 -9.01
C GLU A 80 20.90 -26.89 -8.37
N SER A 81 20.52 -26.84 -7.09
CA SER A 81 19.88 -27.97 -6.43
C SER A 81 18.37 -27.96 -6.61
N ASP A 82 17.71 -29.10 -6.39
CA ASP A 82 16.24 -29.20 -6.33
C ASP A 82 15.60 -28.15 -5.40
N LYS A 83 16.31 -27.72 -4.35
CA LYS A 83 15.82 -26.67 -3.44
C LYS A 83 15.82 -25.29 -4.09
N GLY A 84 16.81 -24.99 -4.92
CA GLY A 84 16.90 -23.77 -5.70
C GLY A 84 15.80 -23.74 -6.75
N GLU A 85 15.63 -24.84 -7.50
CA GLU A 85 14.55 -24.97 -8.50
C GLU A 85 13.16 -24.78 -7.87
N LEU A 86 12.86 -25.47 -6.76
CA LEU A 86 11.60 -25.29 -6.02
C LEU A 86 11.43 -23.87 -5.46
N PHE A 87 12.51 -23.14 -5.22
CA PHE A 87 12.44 -21.76 -4.75
C PHE A 87 12.12 -20.80 -5.90
N GLU A 88 12.74 -20.99 -7.07
CA GLU A 88 12.41 -20.25 -8.29
C GLU A 88 10.95 -20.47 -8.71
N GLU A 89 10.44 -21.71 -8.64
CA GLU A 89 9.02 -21.98 -8.87
C GLU A 89 8.11 -21.16 -7.95
N ARG A 90 8.50 -20.98 -6.68
CA ARG A 90 7.73 -20.14 -5.73
C ARG A 90 7.81 -18.66 -6.10
N ILE A 91 8.95 -18.17 -6.57
CA ILE A 91 9.07 -16.80 -7.09
C ILE A 91 8.07 -16.62 -8.25
N SER A 92 8.06 -17.53 -9.22
CA SER A 92 7.14 -17.47 -10.36
C SER A 92 5.66 -17.51 -9.94
N LEU A 93 5.31 -18.30 -8.92
CA LEU A 93 3.93 -18.32 -8.39
C LEU A 93 3.53 -16.99 -7.77
N VAL A 94 4.45 -16.32 -7.07
CA VAL A 94 4.21 -14.99 -6.51
C VAL A 94 4.10 -13.93 -7.61
N GLU A 95 4.92 -14.00 -8.65
CA GLU A 95 4.83 -13.11 -9.82
C GLU A 95 3.47 -13.23 -10.51
N ALA A 96 2.99 -14.47 -10.72
CA ALA A 96 1.66 -14.71 -11.27
C ALA A 96 0.54 -14.16 -10.36
N ALA A 97 0.70 -14.25 -9.03
CA ALA A 97 -0.25 -13.66 -8.10
C ALA A 97 -0.25 -12.12 -8.15
N LYS A 98 0.91 -11.49 -8.40
CA LYS A 98 1.00 -10.05 -8.62
C LYS A 98 0.27 -9.64 -9.90
N GLU A 99 0.53 -10.34 -11.01
CA GLU A 99 -0.13 -10.06 -12.28
C GLU A 99 -1.66 -10.17 -12.16
N ALA A 100 -2.15 -11.22 -11.49
CA ALA A 100 -3.58 -11.38 -11.22
C ALA A 100 -4.17 -10.26 -10.34
N LEU A 101 -3.38 -9.66 -9.44
CA LEU A 101 -3.80 -8.52 -8.62
C LEU A 101 -3.87 -7.22 -9.43
N ASP A 102 -2.98 -7.04 -10.40
CA ASP A 102 -2.93 -5.88 -11.29
C ASP A 102 -4.13 -5.84 -12.26
N GLU A 103 -4.71 -7.00 -12.59
CA GLU A 103 -5.94 -7.10 -13.38
C GLU A 103 -7.21 -6.71 -12.61
N ILE A 104 -7.15 -6.52 -11.29
CA ILE A 104 -8.31 -6.13 -10.48
C ILE A 104 -8.57 -4.60 -10.66
N PRO A 105 -9.74 -4.19 -11.16
CA PRO A 105 -10.06 -2.79 -11.44
C PRO A 105 -10.38 -1.93 -10.21
#